data_AF-A0A2T1NLZ1-F1
#
_entry.id   AF-A0A2T1NLZ1-F1
#
_cell.length_a   1.000
_cell.length_b   1.000
_cell.length_c   1.000
_cell.angle_alpha   90.00
_cell.angle_beta   90.00
_cell.angle_gamma   90.00
#
_symmetry.space_group_name_H-M   'P 1'
#
loop_
_entity.id
_entity.type
_entity.pdbx_description
1 polymer ?
#
loop_
_entity_poly.entity_id
_entity_poly.type
_entity_poly.pdbx_seq_one_letter_code
_entity_poly.pdbx_strand_id
1 'polypeptide(L)'
;MTKKLVIIFISGLLLNSCKDIEKTNSNVQISNENNWSIQKLKDRAIQHLDSSKWDKELFIQDIETYNKYSDIFNSYPLNKSPFPVDKYDYAVSSIPFTIEKDSIIFKGVRIGEYENPESEKVIDKLTLLILSNDKDLEENTLVESRNYPYLTAQGIFKVTNNEYDWVFLASPDGFSTLLINMKLFDLRFGETIIIYPQMDKSFLYDQLEESPNNYEDFEDFKKVILNNSIIKQQIISEKKIK
;
A
#
# COMPACT_ATOMS: atom_id res chain seq x y z
N MET A 1 25.74 44.24 -51.19
CA MET A 1 26.98 44.85 -50.63
C MET A 1 27.24 44.19 -49.28
N THR A 2 28.13 43.21 -49.21
CA THR A 2 29.52 43.35 -48.68
C THR A 2 29.50 43.83 -47.21
N LYS A 3 30.00 43.10 -46.20
CA LYS A 3 31.22 42.30 -46.10
C LYS A 3 31.12 41.25 -44.98
N LYS A 4 31.78 40.10 -45.18
CA LYS A 4 32.37 39.29 -44.10
C LYS A 4 33.71 39.90 -43.68
N LEU A 5 34.02 39.87 -42.38
CA LEU A 5 35.37 39.88 -41.77
C LEU A 5 35.17 39.43 -40.31
N VAL A 6 35.56 38.24 -39.83
CA VAL A 6 36.84 37.50 -39.76
C VAL A 6 37.78 38.02 -38.65
N ILE A 7 37.76 37.24 -37.54
CA ILE A 7 38.86 36.80 -36.66
C ILE A 7 39.52 37.83 -35.70
N ILE A 8 39.61 37.49 -34.41
CA ILE A 8 40.87 37.20 -33.69
C ILE A 8 40.58 36.54 -32.32
N PHE A 9 41.32 35.47 -32.08
CA PHE A 9 41.46 34.64 -30.89
C PHE A 9 42.33 35.36 -29.85
N ILE A 10 41.93 35.45 -28.58
CA ILE A 10 42.87 35.63 -27.47
C ILE A 10 42.53 34.66 -26.34
N SER A 11 43.58 33.93 -25.98
CA SER A 11 43.69 32.85 -25.01
C SER A 11 43.61 33.34 -23.56
N GLY A 12 43.00 32.52 -22.71
CA GLY A 12 43.53 32.15 -21.39
C GLY A 12 43.41 33.15 -20.25
N LEU A 13 42.63 32.76 -19.22
CA LEU A 13 43.08 32.71 -17.83
C LEU A 13 42.06 31.92 -17.00
N LEU A 14 42.41 30.66 -16.72
CA LEU A 14 41.85 29.88 -15.63
C LEU A 14 42.34 30.51 -14.32
N LEU A 15 41.41 31.01 -13.52
CA LEU A 15 41.64 31.23 -12.09
C LEU A 15 40.56 30.52 -11.31
N ASN A 16 40.98 29.43 -10.66
CA ASN A 16 40.27 28.77 -9.59
C ASN A 16 39.90 29.79 -8.51
N SER A 17 38.61 29.96 -8.26
CA SER A 17 38.14 30.50 -7.00
C SER A 17 37.34 29.40 -6.30
N CYS A 18 38.06 28.60 -5.51
CA CYS A 18 37.48 27.95 -4.36
C CYS A 18 36.91 29.07 -3.49
N LYS A 19 35.58 29.19 -3.47
CA LYS A 19 34.89 29.83 -2.36
C LYS A 19 34.49 28.71 -1.41
N ASP A 20 35.05 28.78 -0.21
CA ASP A 20 34.61 28.00 0.93
C ASP A 20 33.09 28.12 1.05
N ILE A 21 32.41 27.00 0.80
CA ILE A 21 31.01 26.85 1.16
C ILE A 21 31.01 26.71 2.67
N GLU A 22 30.78 27.82 3.36
CA GLU A 22 30.34 27.81 4.75
C GLU A 22 29.17 26.82 4.84
N LYS A 23 29.38 25.75 5.60
CA LYS A 23 28.31 24.87 6.07
C LYS A 23 27.40 25.70 6.98
N THR A 24 26.50 26.45 6.39
CA THR A 24 25.29 26.86 7.07
C THR A 24 24.52 25.57 7.28
N ASN A 25 24.57 25.05 8.52
CA ASN A 25 23.61 24.10 9.01
C ASN A 25 22.23 24.77 8.94
N SER A 26 21.63 24.84 7.76
CA SER A 26 20.20 24.89 7.64
C SER A 26 19.74 23.56 8.22
N ASN A 27 19.36 23.59 9.50
CA ASN A 27 18.36 22.68 10.01
C ASN A 27 17.21 22.74 9.02
N VAL A 28 17.20 21.79 8.09
CA VAL A 28 16.02 21.44 7.34
C VAL A 28 15.07 20.97 8.42
N GLN A 29 14.25 21.88 8.92
CA GLN A 29 12.98 21.51 9.51
C GLN A 29 12.24 20.79 8.39
N ILE A 30 12.39 19.47 8.34
CA ILE A 30 11.39 18.60 7.77
C ILE A 30 10.15 18.95 8.60
N SER A 31 9.25 19.73 8.01
CA SER A 31 7.96 20.05 8.60
C SER A 31 7.19 18.73 8.71
N ASN A 32 7.33 18.06 9.86
CA ASN A 32 6.55 16.89 10.27
C ASN A 32 5.08 17.30 10.54
N GLU A 33 4.42 17.94 9.58
CA GLU A 33 3.01 18.33 9.72
C GLU A 33 2.07 17.11 9.76
N ASN A 34 2.52 15.96 9.24
CA ASN A 34 1.74 14.71 9.18
C ASN A 34 1.97 13.71 10.33
N ASN A 35 2.68 14.07 11.41
CA ASN A 35 2.73 13.18 12.57
C ASN A 35 1.41 13.24 13.36
N TRP A 36 0.63 12.16 13.22
CA TRP A 36 -0.56 11.90 14.03
C TRP A 36 -0.15 11.48 15.43
N SER A 37 -0.36 12.37 16.41
CA SER A 37 -0.21 11.99 17.81
C SER A 37 -1.46 11.27 18.31
N ILE A 38 -1.32 10.45 19.35
CA ILE A 38 -2.45 9.81 20.04
C ILE A 38 -3.52 10.85 20.43
N GLN A 39 -3.11 12.05 20.85
CA GLN A 39 -4.05 13.12 21.18
C GLN A 39 -4.83 13.61 19.95
N LYS A 40 -4.16 13.84 18.79
CA LYS A 40 -4.85 14.20 17.54
C LYS A 40 -5.85 13.11 17.11
N LEU A 41 -5.49 11.84 17.26
CA LEU A 41 -6.38 10.71 16.95
C LEU A 41 -7.60 10.68 17.88
N LYS A 42 -7.40 10.95 19.17
CA LYS A 42 -8.49 11.07 20.15
C LYS A 42 -9.42 12.23 19.80
N ASP A 43 -8.85 13.39 19.48
CA ASP A 43 -9.63 14.57 19.10
C ASP A 43 -10.43 14.29 17.82
N ARG A 44 -9.83 13.62 16.83
CA ARG A 44 -10.51 13.20 15.59
C ARG A 44 -11.64 12.22 15.86
N ALA A 45 -11.45 11.24 16.75
CA ALA A 45 -12.51 10.31 17.13
C ALA A 45 -13.70 11.04 17.79
N ILE A 46 -13.45 12.06 18.61
CA ILE A 46 -14.51 12.90 19.19
C ILE A 46 -15.23 13.71 18.11
N GLN A 47 -14.48 14.27 17.15
CA GLN A 47 -15.07 15.03 16.03
C GLN A 47 -15.99 14.18 15.16
N HIS A 48 -15.68 12.91 14.95
CA HIS A 48 -16.56 11.99 14.21
C HIS A 48 -17.92 11.76 14.88
N LEU A 49 -18.06 12.03 16.18
CA LEU A 49 -19.34 11.98 16.90
C LEU A 49 -20.16 13.27 16.77
N ASP A 50 -19.56 14.36 16.25
CA ASP A 50 -20.22 15.65 16.10
C ASP A 50 -20.98 15.72 14.77
N SER A 51 -22.28 15.43 14.85
CA SER A 51 -23.19 15.44 13.68
C SER A 51 -23.31 16.80 12.97
N SER A 52 -22.84 17.89 13.56
CA SER A 52 -22.79 19.20 12.89
C SER A 52 -21.67 19.30 11.86
N LYS A 53 -20.67 18.41 11.93
CA LYS A 53 -19.51 18.38 11.03
C LYS A 53 -19.64 17.36 9.91
N TRP A 54 -20.59 16.43 10.01
CA TRP A 54 -20.76 15.39 9.01
C TRP A 54 -21.04 15.95 7.62
N ASP A 55 -20.40 15.35 6.62
CA ASP A 55 -20.74 15.55 5.23
C ASP A 55 -22.05 14.79 4.91
N LYS A 56 -23.17 15.49 5.10
CA LYS A 56 -24.51 14.91 4.91
C LYS A 56 -24.78 14.57 3.45
N GLU A 57 -24.22 15.33 2.52
CA GLU A 57 -24.39 15.07 1.08
C GLU A 57 -23.69 13.76 0.71
N LEU A 58 -22.44 13.58 1.16
CA LEU A 58 -21.69 12.35 0.96
C LEU A 58 -22.36 11.14 1.64
N PHE A 59 -22.86 11.31 2.86
CA PHE A 59 -23.54 10.22 3.57
C PHE A 59 -24.81 9.74 2.85
N ILE A 60 -25.61 10.66 2.30
CA ILE A 60 -26.79 10.29 1.49
C ILE A 60 -26.37 9.54 0.23
N GLN A 61 -25.33 10.00 -0.46
CA GLN A 61 -24.77 9.31 -1.62
C GLN A 61 -24.27 7.91 -1.28
N ASP A 62 -23.61 7.73 -0.14
CA ASP A 62 -23.14 6.43 0.33
C ASP A 62 -24.33 5.48 0.61
N ILE A 63 -25.44 5.97 1.19
CA ILE A 63 -26.68 5.19 1.38
C ILE A 63 -27.29 4.77 0.04
N GLU A 64 -27.43 5.69 -0.91
CA GLU A 64 -27.98 5.40 -2.23
C GLU A 64 -27.11 4.38 -2.99
N THR A 65 -25.79 4.55 -2.92
CA THR A 65 -24.81 3.63 -3.50
C THR A 65 -24.92 2.25 -2.89
N TYR A 66 -25.00 2.15 -1.55
CA TYR A 66 -25.18 0.88 -0.87
C TYR A 66 -26.46 0.17 -1.28
N ASN A 67 -27.59 0.88 -1.32
CA ASN A 67 -28.86 0.28 -1.74
C ASN A 67 -28.81 -0.26 -3.18
N LYS A 68 -28.07 0.43 -4.07
CA LYS A 68 -27.91 0.02 -5.47
C LYS A 68 -26.98 -1.18 -5.65
N TYR A 69 -25.93 -1.30 -4.84
CA TYR A 69 -24.85 -2.29 -5.01
C TYR A 69 -24.66 -3.20 -3.80
N SER A 70 -25.70 -3.37 -2.98
CA SER A 70 -25.64 -4.13 -1.72
C SER A 70 -25.12 -5.55 -1.91
N ASP A 71 -25.49 -6.23 -2.99
CA ASP A 71 -24.99 -7.58 -3.30
C ASP A 71 -23.46 -7.62 -3.45
N ILE A 72 -22.86 -6.58 -4.04
CA ILE A 72 -21.40 -6.46 -4.17
C ILE A 72 -20.78 -6.24 -2.78
N PHE A 73 -21.32 -5.31 -2.00
CA PHE A 73 -20.78 -5.00 -0.67
C PHE A 73 -20.93 -6.16 0.33
N ASN A 74 -22.00 -6.95 0.20
CA ASN A 74 -22.25 -8.14 1.02
C ASN A 74 -21.39 -9.34 0.60
N SER A 75 -20.66 -9.26 -0.53
CA SER A 75 -19.75 -10.31 -0.98
C SER A 75 -18.37 -10.25 -0.32
N TYR A 76 -18.03 -9.16 0.38
CA TYR A 76 -16.76 -9.00 1.10
C TYR A 76 -16.84 -9.54 2.54
N PRO A 77 -15.69 -9.80 3.20
CA PRO A 77 -15.67 -10.37 4.55
C PRO A 77 -16.44 -9.54 5.59
N LEU A 78 -16.38 -8.21 5.49
CA LEU A 78 -17.14 -7.26 6.30
C LEU A 78 -18.10 -6.47 5.41
N ASN A 79 -19.36 -6.40 5.84
CA ASN A 79 -20.36 -5.59 5.17
C ASN A 79 -19.99 -4.09 5.26
N LYS A 80 -19.84 -3.43 4.10
CA LYS A 80 -19.64 -1.99 3.99
C LYS A 80 -20.97 -1.24 4.17
N SER A 81 -21.48 -1.22 5.40
CA SER A 81 -22.64 -0.38 5.73
C SER A 81 -22.24 1.10 5.73
N PRO A 82 -23.03 2.01 5.13
CA PRO A 82 -22.78 3.44 5.17
C PRO A 82 -22.76 3.98 6.61
N PHE A 83 -21.84 4.89 6.90
CA PHE A 83 -21.77 5.64 8.15
C PHE A 83 -21.36 7.09 7.87
N PRO A 84 -21.81 8.05 8.69
CA PRO A 84 -21.48 9.45 8.46
C PRO A 84 -20.04 9.75 8.85
N VAL A 85 -19.41 10.66 8.13
CA VAL A 85 -18.03 11.09 8.33
C VAL A 85 -17.91 12.61 8.20
N ASP A 86 -16.97 13.22 8.91
CA ASP A 86 -16.56 14.61 8.67
C ASP A 86 -15.86 14.75 7.32
N LYS A 87 -15.81 15.96 6.76
CA LYS A 87 -15.03 16.23 5.55
C LYS A 87 -13.56 15.89 5.75
N TYR A 88 -12.94 15.36 4.71
CA TYR A 88 -11.54 15.00 4.70
C TYR A 88 -10.98 15.07 3.30
N ASP A 89 -9.65 15.10 3.22
CA ASP A 89 -8.92 15.06 1.97
C ASP A 89 -7.91 13.92 2.04
N TYR A 90 -8.23 12.81 1.36
CA TYR A 90 -7.50 11.55 1.49
C TYR A 90 -7.68 10.67 0.26
N ALA A 91 -6.55 10.21 -0.28
CA ALA A 91 -6.52 9.30 -1.41
C ALA A 91 -5.82 8.00 -1.00
N VAL A 92 -6.48 6.88 -1.32
CA VAL A 92 -6.04 5.52 -0.99
C VAL A 92 -5.77 4.74 -2.27
N SER A 93 -4.93 3.70 -2.17
CA SER A 93 -4.51 2.90 -3.32
C SER A 93 -4.76 1.41 -3.07
N SER A 94 -5.22 0.73 -4.13
CA SER A 94 -5.19 -0.73 -4.27
C SER A 94 -4.58 -1.06 -5.62
N ILE A 95 -3.45 -1.76 -5.62
CA ILE A 95 -2.75 -2.14 -6.85
C ILE A 95 -2.58 -3.66 -6.88
N PRO A 96 -3.44 -4.39 -7.62
CA PRO A 96 -3.25 -5.81 -7.82
C PRO A 96 -2.00 -6.06 -8.68
N PHE A 97 -1.32 -7.16 -8.43
CA PHE A 97 -0.13 -7.54 -9.18
C PHE A 97 0.07 -9.06 -9.22
N THR A 98 0.98 -9.49 -10.09
CA THR A 98 1.38 -10.89 -10.21
C THR A 98 2.90 -10.98 -10.23
N ILE A 99 3.42 -11.98 -9.53
CA ILE A 99 4.82 -12.40 -9.63
C ILE A 99 4.82 -13.80 -10.26
N GLU A 100 5.42 -13.93 -11.44
CA GLU A 100 5.50 -15.21 -12.13
C GLU A 100 6.95 -15.58 -12.43
N LYS A 101 7.33 -16.82 -12.08
CA LYS A 101 8.59 -17.42 -12.52
C LYS A 101 8.44 -18.93 -12.64
N ASP A 102 8.74 -19.46 -13.82
CA ASP A 102 8.63 -20.88 -14.16
C ASP A 102 7.20 -21.42 -13.93
N SER A 103 6.98 -22.18 -12.85
CA SER A 103 5.69 -22.78 -12.46
C SER A 103 5.10 -22.13 -11.20
N ILE A 104 5.74 -21.08 -10.70
CA ILE A 104 5.38 -20.39 -9.46
C ILE A 104 4.65 -19.11 -9.84
N ILE A 105 3.46 -18.93 -9.29
CA ILE A 105 2.60 -17.78 -9.55
C ILE A 105 2.13 -17.25 -8.21
N PHE A 106 2.56 -16.04 -7.85
CA PHE A 106 1.93 -15.31 -6.76
C PHE A 106 0.96 -14.30 -7.33
N LYS A 107 -0.25 -14.31 -6.76
CA LYS A 107 -1.21 -13.22 -6.91
C LYS A 107 -1.10 -12.34 -5.69
N GLY A 108 -1.14 -11.03 -5.87
CA GLY A 108 -1.05 -10.14 -4.74
C GLY A 108 -1.73 -8.81 -4.95
N VAL A 109 -1.86 -8.08 -3.87
CA VAL A 109 -2.39 -6.73 -3.83
C VAL A 109 -1.49 -5.88 -2.94
N ARG A 110 -1.24 -4.65 -3.38
CA ARG A 110 -0.63 -3.61 -2.54
C ARG A 110 -1.69 -2.64 -2.10
N ILE A 111 -1.77 -2.41 -0.79
CA ILE A 111 -2.67 -1.43 -0.19
C ILE A 111 -1.81 -0.31 0.37
N GLY A 112 -2.18 0.92 0.05
CA GLY A 112 -1.43 2.08 0.48
C GLY A 112 -2.26 3.36 0.45
N GLU A 113 -1.57 4.46 0.67
CA GLU A 113 -2.11 5.80 0.61
C GLU A 113 -1.21 6.69 -0.24
N TYR A 114 -1.79 7.67 -0.93
CA TYR A 114 -0.98 8.65 -1.64
C TYR A 114 -0.40 9.66 -0.64
N GLU A 115 0.80 10.16 -0.92
CA GLU A 115 1.47 11.16 -0.06
C GLU A 115 0.60 12.41 0.16
N ASN A 116 -0.20 12.75 -0.84
CA ASN A 116 -1.31 13.71 -0.83
C ASN A 116 -2.26 13.37 -2.00
N PRO A 117 -3.48 13.91 -2.05
CA PRO A 117 -4.47 13.61 -3.09
C PRO A 117 -4.02 13.87 -4.53
N GLU A 118 -3.09 14.79 -4.73
CA GLU A 118 -2.53 15.15 -6.04
C GLU A 118 -1.24 14.39 -6.39
N SER A 119 -0.72 13.58 -5.47
CA SER A 119 0.53 12.86 -5.65
C SER A 119 0.33 11.59 -6.48
N GLU A 120 1.32 11.25 -7.31
CA GLU A 120 1.40 9.94 -7.96
C GLU A 120 2.12 8.90 -7.09
N LYS A 121 2.76 9.34 -6.01
CA LYS A 121 3.55 8.49 -5.11
C LYS A 121 2.65 7.82 -4.09
N VAL A 122 2.62 6.49 -4.15
CA VAL A 122 1.96 5.62 -3.17
C VAL A 122 2.95 5.22 -2.08
N ILE A 123 2.50 5.30 -0.83
CA ILE A 123 3.18 4.73 0.34
C ILE A 123 2.45 3.44 0.68
N ASP A 124 3.08 2.30 0.36
CA ASP A 124 2.49 0.99 0.63
C ASP A 124 2.44 0.73 2.14
N LYS A 125 1.39 0.09 2.63
CA LYS A 125 1.18 -0.28 4.05
C LYS A 125 0.91 -1.77 4.25
N LEU A 126 0.54 -2.45 3.18
CA LEU A 126 0.40 -3.90 3.10
C LEU A 126 0.78 -4.35 1.70
N THR A 127 1.59 -5.39 1.62
CA THR A 127 1.76 -6.21 0.43
C THR A 127 1.32 -7.63 0.75
N LEU A 128 0.16 -8.04 0.24
CA LEU A 128 -0.38 -9.38 0.48
C LEU A 128 -0.21 -10.23 -0.78
N LEU A 129 0.41 -11.39 -0.63
CA LEU A 129 0.64 -12.37 -1.69
C LEU A 129 0.00 -13.70 -1.32
N ILE A 130 -0.57 -14.38 -2.30
CA ILE A 130 -0.99 -15.77 -2.19
C ILE A 130 -0.36 -16.59 -3.31
N LEU A 131 0.22 -17.73 -2.96
CA LEU A 131 0.68 -18.70 -3.94
C LEU A 131 -0.53 -19.33 -4.63
N SER A 132 -0.53 -19.27 -5.95
CA SER A 132 -1.60 -19.77 -6.80
C SER A 132 -1.03 -20.64 -7.93
N ASN A 133 -1.85 -21.56 -8.43
CA ASN A 133 -1.66 -22.27 -9.69
C ASN A 133 -2.47 -21.67 -10.84
N ASP A 134 -3.31 -20.67 -10.55
CA ASP A 134 -4.21 -20.02 -11.49
C ASP A 134 -3.75 -18.60 -11.80
N LYS A 135 -3.49 -18.35 -13.10
CA LYS A 135 -3.10 -17.05 -13.65
C LYS A 135 -4.27 -16.09 -13.78
N ASP A 136 -5.47 -16.61 -13.87
CA ASP A 136 -6.69 -15.84 -14.08
C ASP A 136 -7.45 -15.65 -12.75
N LEU A 137 -6.85 -16.06 -11.63
CA LEU A 137 -7.35 -15.75 -10.30
C LEU A 137 -7.48 -14.23 -10.17
N GLU A 138 -8.74 -13.79 -10.10
CA GLU A 138 -9.10 -12.42 -9.80
C GLU A 138 -9.10 -12.22 -8.28
N GLU A 139 -8.41 -11.17 -7.88
CA GLU A 139 -8.42 -10.67 -6.52
C GLU A 139 -9.56 -9.66 -6.40
N ASN A 140 -10.36 -9.79 -5.35
CA ASN A 140 -11.42 -8.83 -5.09
C ASN A 140 -11.08 -8.03 -3.83
N THR A 141 -10.59 -6.81 -4.01
CA THR A 141 -10.29 -5.88 -2.91
C THR A 141 -11.23 -4.69 -2.92
N LEU A 142 -11.58 -4.27 -1.71
CA LEU A 142 -12.22 -3.02 -1.40
C LEU A 142 -11.34 -2.23 -0.44
N VAL A 143 -10.97 -1.02 -0.84
CA VAL A 143 -10.28 -0.06 0.04
C VAL A 143 -11.27 1.02 0.46
N GLU A 144 -11.20 1.39 1.73
CA GLU A 144 -12.11 2.35 2.34
C GLU A 144 -11.34 3.53 2.94
N SER A 145 -11.58 4.71 2.38
CA SER A 145 -11.00 5.99 2.81
C SER A 145 -11.88 6.74 3.82
N ARG A 146 -13.15 6.35 3.97
CA ARG A 146 -14.11 6.96 4.91
C ARG A 146 -13.67 6.83 6.37
N ASN A 147 -12.74 5.94 6.67
CA ASN A 147 -12.13 5.82 7.99
C ASN A 147 -11.00 6.84 8.27
N TYR A 148 -10.78 7.84 7.41
CA TYR A 148 -9.69 8.81 7.57
C TYR A 148 -9.54 9.33 9.02
N PRO A 149 -8.33 9.26 9.61
CA PRO A 149 -7.04 8.98 8.97
C PRO A 149 -6.62 7.51 8.95
N TYR A 150 -7.50 6.58 9.28
CA TYR A 150 -7.20 5.16 9.25
C TYR A 150 -7.40 4.61 7.84
N LEU A 151 -6.41 3.89 7.34
CA LEU A 151 -6.51 3.14 6.10
C LEU A 151 -7.13 1.78 6.39
N THR A 152 -8.24 1.46 5.76
CA THR A 152 -8.88 0.15 5.89
C THR A 152 -9.04 -0.48 4.52
N ALA A 153 -8.82 -1.78 4.44
CA ALA A 153 -9.09 -2.55 3.24
C ALA A 153 -9.56 -3.95 3.61
N GLN A 154 -10.20 -4.62 2.67
CA GLN A 154 -10.60 -6.00 2.81
C GLN A 154 -10.67 -6.65 1.45
N GLY A 155 -10.63 -7.96 1.41
CA GLY A 155 -10.78 -8.67 0.17
C GLY A 155 -10.80 -10.17 0.32
N ILE A 156 -10.83 -10.83 -0.82
CA ILE A 156 -10.94 -12.27 -0.92
C ILE A 156 -9.96 -12.76 -1.99
N PHE A 157 -9.16 -13.78 -1.65
CA PHE A 157 -8.47 -14.61 -2.64
C PHE A 157 -9.18 -15.95 -2.77
N LYS A 158 -9.68 -16.25 -3.98
CA LYS A 158 -10.30 -17.54 -4.30
C LYS A 158 -9.29 -18.44 -4.99
N VAL A 159 -8.80 -19.45 -4.28
CA VAL A 159 -7.91 -20.47 -4.86
C VAL A 159 -8.68 -21.76 -5.11
N THR A 160 -8.14 -22.69 -5.90
CA THR A 160 -8.87 -23.89 -6.37
C THR A 160 -9.60 -24.66 -5.26
N ASN A 161 -9.03 -24.76 -4.06
CA ASN A 161 -9.55 -25.61 -2.97
C ASN A 161 -9.95 -24.85 -1.69
N ASN A 162 -9.82 -23.52 -1.66
CA ASN A 162 -10.15 -22.72 -0.48
C ASN A 162 -10.38 -21.25 -0.83
N GLU A 163 -10.97 -20.52 0.12
CA GLU A 163 -11.14 -19.08 0.06
C GLU A 163 -10.40 -18.42 1.22
N TYR A 164 -9.76 -17.29 0.95
CA TYR A 164 -9.00 -16.52 1.94
C TYR A 164 -9.57 -15.12 2.07
N ASP A 165 -10.39 -14.95 3.10
CA ASP A 165 -10.94 -13.68 3.54
C ASP A 165 -9.88 -12.92 4.30
N TRP A 166 -9.72 -11.64 3.99
CA TRP A 166 -8.80 -10.79 4.71
C TRP A 166 -9.35 -9.40 4.97
N VAL A 167 -8.91 -8.83 6.10
CA VAL A 167 -9.24 -7.48 6.55
C VAL A 167 -7.97 -6.83 7.06
N PHE A 168 -7.74 -5.61 6.64
CA PHE A 168 -6.56 -4.81 6.94
C PHE A 168 -6.95 -3.47 7.53
N LEU A 169 -6.13 -3.01 8.47
CA LEU A 169 -6.21 -1.70 9.10
C LEU A 169 -4.79 -1.16 9.29
N ALA A 170 -4.54 0.07 8.87
CA ALA A 170 -3.39 0.86 9.30
C ALA A 170 -3.85 2.16 9.94
N SER A 171 -3.25 2.46 11.09
CA SER A 171 -3.36 3.73 11.79
C SER A 171 -2.15 4.60 11.45
N PRO A 172 -2.33 5.92 11.36
CA PRO A 172 -1.23 6.83 11.05
C PRO A 172 -0.20 6.98 12.18
N ASP A 173 -0.46 6.41 13.37
CA ASP A 173 0.52 6.33 14.47
C ASP A 173 1.51 5.15 14.32
N GLY A 174 1.41 4.41 13.21
CA GLY A 174 2.26 3.27 12.88
C GLY A 174 1.72 1.92 13.34
N PHE A 175 0.57 1.87 14.03
CA PHE A 175 -0.10 0.59 14.28
C PHE A 175 -0.76 0.05 13.02
N SER A 176 -0.52 -1.20 12.66
CA SER A 176 -1.10 -1.81 11.47
C SER A 176 -1.30 -3.31 11.65
N THR A 177 -2.42 -3.83 11.16
CA THR A 177 -2.80 -5.24 11.32
C THR A 177 -3.46 -5.78 10.07
N LEU A 178 -3.20 -7.06 9.80
CA LEU A 178 -3.92 -7.89 8.85
C LEU A 178 -4.55 -9.05 9.59
N LEU A 179 -5.82 -9.33 9.33
CA LEU A 179 -6.49 -10.56 9.71
C LEU A 179 -6.78 -11.34 8.42
N ILE A 180 -6.31 -12.58 8.31
CA ILE A 180 -6.61 -13.46 7.18
C ILE A 180 -7.06 -14.82 7.69
N ASN A 181 -8.26 -15.27 7.32
CA ASN A 181 -8.88 -16.51 7.82
C ASN A 181 -8.65 -16.70 9.34
N MET A 182 -8.94 -15.67 10.14
CA MET A 182 -8.75 -15.63 11.60
C MET A 182 -7.31 -15.65 12.13
N LYS A 183 -6.29 -15.66 11.26
CA LYS A 183 -4.89 -15.43 11.66
C LYS A 183 -4.58 -13.94 11.68
N LEU A 184 -4.24 -13.41 12.85
CA LEU A 184 -3.81 -12.02 13.05
C LEU A 184 -2.31 -11.85 12.76
N PHE A 185 -1.96 -10.80 12.03
CA PHE A 185 -0.61 -10.32 11.77
C PHE A 185 -0.47 -8.89 12.29
N ASP A 186 0.62 -8.65 13.00
CA ASP A 186 1.04 -7.33 13.43
C ASP A 186 2.06 -6.80 12.43
N LEU A 187 1.63 -5.88 11.57
CA LEU A 187 2.41 -5.45 10.41
C LEU A 187 3.56 -4.49 10.78
N ARG A 188 3.67 -4.12 12.07
CA ARG A 188 4.86 -3.44 12.60
C ARG A 188 6.13 -4.30 12.50
N PHE A 189 5.97 -5.61 12.32
CA PHE A 189 7.07 -6.57 12.19
C PHE A 189 7.31 -7.01 10.73
N GLY A 190 6.70 -6.31 9.77
CA GLY A 190 6.83 -6.59 8.35
C GLY A 190 5.51 -6.42 7.61
N GLU A 191 5.52 -5.67 6.52
CA GLU A 191 4.32 -5.28 5.76
C GLU A 191 4.03 -6.24 4.61
N THR A 192 4.96 -7.16 4.29
CA THR A 192 4.75 -8.17 3.26
C THR A 192 4.35 -9.50 3.89
N ILE A 193 3.13 -9.95 3.57
CA ILE A 193 2.58 -11.23 4.00
C ILE A 193 2.44 -12.14 2.79
N ILE A 194 2.91 -13.38 2.91
CA ILE A 194 2.79 -14.40 1.87
C ILE A 194 2.05 -15.60 2.43
N ILE A 195 1.01 -16.03 1.70
CA ILE A 195 0.16 -17.16 2.06
C ILE A 195 0.43 -18.32 1.10
N TYR A 196 0.54 -19.52 1.67
CA TYR A 196 0.86 -20.77 1.00
C TYR A 196 -0.29 -21.77 1.24
N PRO A 197 -1.31 -21.80 0.37
CA PRO A 197 -2.44 -22.71 0.52
C PRO A 197 -2.04 -24.18 0.43
N GLN A 198 -2.49 -24.99 1.39
CA GLN A 198 -2.24 -26.44 1.42
C GLN A 198 -3.45 -27.24 0.93
N MET A 199 -3.21 -28.47 0.45
CA MET A 199 -4.26 -29.36 -0.07
C MET A 199 -5.27 -29.79 1.00
N ASP A 200 -4.86 -29.83 2.27
CA ASP A 200 -5.73 -30.13 3.42
C ASP A 200 -6.54 -28.92 3.91
N LYS A 201 -6.54 -27.82 3.15
CA LYS A 201 -7.17 -26.52 3.45
C LYS A 201 -6.52 -25.74 4.59
N SER A 202 -5.41 -26.21 5.15
CA SER A 202 -4.55 -25.36 5.97
C SER A 202 -3.76 -24.37 5.10
N PHE A 203 -3.03 -23.45 5.72
CA PHE A 203 -2.08 -22.60 5.03
C PHE A 203 -0.82 -22.40 5.86
N LEU A 204 0.31 -22.32 5.18
CA LEU A 204 1.55 -21.78 5.75
C LEU A 204 1.63 -20.30 5.40
N TYR A 205 2.51 -19.58 6.09
CA TYR A 205 2.68 -18.16 5.86
C TYR A 205 4.09 -17.70 6.20
N ASP A 206 4.51 -16.62 5.56
CA ASP A 206 5.69 -15.84 5.91
C ASP A 206 5.30 -14.36 6.10
N GLN A 207 5.96 -13.69 7.03
CA GLN A 207 5.89 -12.24 7.23
C GLN A 207 7.30 -11.67 7.07
N LEU A 208 7.46 -10.70 6.17
CA LEU A 208 8.76 -10.17 5.79
C LEU A 208 8.82 -8.66 6.06
N GLU A 209 9.99 -8.20 6.51
CA GLU A 209 10.30 -6.77 6.62
C GLU A 209 10.40 -6.07 5.26
N GLU A 210 10.66 -6.84 4.20
CA GLU A 210 10.67 -6.33 2.83
C GLU A 210 9.34 -5.67 2.48
N SER A 211 9.40 -4.48 1.89
CA SER A 211 8.25 -3.70 1.44
C SER A 211 8.61 -3.06 0.08
N PRO A 212 7.65 -2.88 -0.85
CA PRO A 212 7.93 -2.15 -2.08
C PRO A 212 8.50 -0.75 -1.83
N ASN A 213 8.18 -0.14 -0.69
CA ASN A 213 8.73 1.14 -0.24
C ASN A 213 10.26 1.13 -0.09
N ASN A 214 10.91 -0.03 0.03
CA ASN A 214 12.36 -0.15 0.16
C ASN A 214 13.08 -0.10 -1.20
N TYR A 215 12.34 -0.04 -2.31
CA TYR A 215 12.87 -0.17 -3.66
C TYR A 215 12.44 1.03 -4.52
N GLU A 216 13.31 1.47 -5.43
CA GLU A 216 12.95 2.48 -6.43
C GLU A 216 12.01 1.92 -7.50
N ASP A 217 12.22 0.66 -7.88
CA ASP A 217 11.42 -0.06 -8.87
C ASP A 217 10.72 -1.25 -8.22
N PHE A 218 9.41 -1.38 -8.46
CA PHE A 218 8.62 -2.50 -8.00
C PHE A 218 9.11 -3.85 -8.55
N GLU A 219 9.71 -3.88 -9.73
CA GLU A 219 10.30 -5.10 -10.30
C GLU A 219 11.49 -5.60 -9.47
N ASP A 220 12.21 -4.73 -8.78
CA ASP A 220 13.30 -5.15 -7.88
C ASP A 220 12.77 -5.82 -6.62
N PHE A 221 11.67 -5.30 -6.05
CA PHE A 221 10.94 -5.99 -4.98
C PHE A 221 10.52 -7.40 -5.41
N LYS A 222 9.93 -7.56 -6.62
CA LYS A 222 9.52 -8.89 -7.12
C LYS A 222 10.69 -9.86 -7.23
N LYS A 223 11.87 -9.39 -7.68
CA LYS A 223 13.09 -10.22 -7.76
C LYS A 223 13.55 -10.67 -6.38
N VAL A 224 13.45 -9.82 -5.36
CA VAL A 224 13.81 -10.18 -3.98
C VAL A 224 12.88 -11.26 -3.44
N ILE A 225 11.56 -11.13 -3.62
CA ILE A 225 10.59 -12.17 -3.25
C ILE A 225 10.92 -13.50 -3.93
N LEU A 226 11.17 -13.51 -5.24
CA LEU A 226 11.52 -14.74 -5.97
C LEU A 226 12.85 -15.36 -5.55
N ASN A 227 13.77 -14.56 -5.00
CA ASN A 227 15.10 -15.03 -4.64
C ASN A 227 15.26 -15.39 -3.17
N ASN A 228 14.31 -15.00 -2.32
CA ASN A 228 14.31 -15.28 -0.89
C ASN A 228 14.39 -16.80 -0.60
N SER A 229 15.31 -17.18 0.28
CA SER A 229 15.59 -18.59 0.60
C SER A 229 14.46 -19.26 1.37
N ILE A 230 13.77 -18.52 2.25
CA ILE A 230 12.64 -19.03 3.05
C ILE A 230 11.48 -19.37 2.11
N ILE A 231 11.11 -18.43 1.24
CA ILE A 231 10.07 -18.62 0.23
C ILE A 231 10.36 -19.82 -0.67
N LYS A 232 11.61 -19.95 -1.15
CA LYS A 232 12.02 -21.10 -1.96
C LYS A 232 11.85 -22.42 -1.21
N GLN A 233 12.18 -22.46 0.08
CA GLN A 233 12.01 -23.67 0.90
C GLN A 233 10.54 -24.03 1.06
N GLN A 234 9.66 -23.06 1.30
CA GLN A 234 8.22 -23.30 1.40
C GLN A 234 7.65 -23.89 0.10
N ILE A 235 7.99 -23.30 -1.04
CA ILE A 235 7.55 -23.80 -2.37
C ILE A 235 8.04 -25.23 -2.63
N ILE A 236 9.28 -25.55 -2.24
CA ILE A 236 9.81 -26.92 -2.39
C ILE A 236 9.07 -27.89 -1.49
N SER A 237 8.70 -27.48 -0.27
CA SER A 237 7.94 -28.32 0.65
C SER A 237 6.54 -28.65 0.11
N GLU A 238 5.85 -27.69 -0.50
CA GLU A 238 4.53 -27.92 -1.11
C GLU A 238 4.56 -28.89 -2.29
N LYS A 239 5.59 -28.80 -3.14
CA LYS A 239 5.75 -29.73 -4.27
C LYS A 239 5.91 -31.19 -3.82
N LYS A 240 6.23 -31.44 -2.55
CA LYS A 240 6.30 -32.79 -1.96
C LYS A 240 4.95 -33.27 -1.40
N ILE A 241 3.99 -32.37 -1.23
CA ILE A 241 2.66 -32.63 -0.65
C ILE A 241 1.58 -32.75 -1.75
N LYS A 242 1.87 -32.31 -2.99
CA LYS A 242 1.04 -32.52 -4.18
C LYS A 242 1.08 -33.96 -4.70
#